data_AF-A0A1Q7MP91-F1
#
_entry.id   AF-A0A1Q7MP91-F1
#
_cell.length_a   1.000
_cell.length_b   1.000
_cell.length_c   1.000
_cell.angle_alpha   90.00
_cell.angle_beta   90.00
_cell.angle_gamma   90.00
#
_symmetry.space_group_name_H-M   'P 1'
#
loop_
_entity.id
_entity.type
_entity.pdbx_description
1 polymer ?
#
loop_
_entity_poly.entity_id
_entity_poly.type
_entity_poly.pdbx_seq_one_letter_code
_entity_poly.pdbx_strand_id
1 'polypeptide(L)'
;MRRNELTPTDPFVLQFVAFDAKTGALKFRKQLPTRSGISSVMMNDEGNFIVRNGDFLRLYSPDFKVLRERKLEAVKKYDYWELRLSPTGRTLLLKHYIPSNTHIEILRSSSLSPLGSGLDRALSFRFAISDDSLATAEESTRVLLRKFVEPSGRGRVIYVYLRRHL
;
A
#
# COMPACT_ATOMS: atom_id res chain seq x y z
N MET A 1 -6.01 -15.06 24.62
CA MET A 1 -4.82 -14.20 24.82
C MET A 1 -4.86 -13.06 23.83
N ARG A 2 -4.83 -11.81 24.31
CA ARG A 2 -4.78 -10.58 23.48
C ARG A 2 -3.38 -10.43 22.89
N ARG A 3 -3.22 -10.62 21.58
CA ARG A 3 -1.94 -10.60 20.84
C ARG A 3 -1.78 -9.25 20.12
N ASN A 4 -1.68 -8.16 20.88
CA ASN A 4 -1.97 -6.81 20.36
C ASN A 4 -0.76 -5.89 20.15
N GLU A 5 0.46 -6.31 20.46
CA GLU A 5 1.66 -5.49 20.29
C GLU A 5 2.82 -6.33 19.73
N LEU A 6 3.57 -5.76 18.79
CA LEU A 6 4.84 -6.35 18.33
C LEU A 6 5.83 -6.25 19.49
N THR A 7 6.34 -7.39 19.94
CA THR A 7 7.34 -7.41 21.01
C THR A 7 8.73 -7.63 20.42
N PRO A 8 9.82 -7.23 21.10
CA PRO A 8 11.18 -7.58 20.71
C PRO A 8 11.44 -9.10 20.61
N THR A 9 10.50 -9.92 21.10
CA THR A 9 10.52 -11.39 21.06
C THR A 9 9.76 -11.99 19.87
N ASP A 10 9.16 -11.18 19.01
CA ASP A 10 8.62 -11.68 17.74
C ASP A 10 9.76 -12.25 16.90
N PRO A 11 9.65 -13.49 16.37
CA PRO A 11 10.77 -14.17 15.73
C PRO A 11 11.15 -13.61 14.36
N PHE A 12 10.41 -12.62 13.85
CA PHE A 12 10.63 -12.04 12.52
C PHE A 12 11.07 -10.59 12.63
N VAL A 13 12.13 -10.25 11.91
CA VAL A 13 12.70 -8.90 11.86
C VAL A 13 12.88 -8.49 10.40
N LEU A 14 12.38 -7.32 10.04
CA LEU A 14 12.73 -6.65 8.79
C LEU A 14 14.07 -5.94 8.97
N GLN A 15 15.06 -6.35 8.18
CA GLN A 15 16.34 -5.65 8.07
C GLN A 15 16.20 -4.54 7.02
N PHE A 16 16.04 -3.29 7.46
CA PHE A 16 16.05 -2.14 6.56
C PHE A 16 17.47 -1.60 6.46
N VAL A 17 18.11 -1.81 5.31
CA VAL A 17 19.49 -1.40 5.05
C VAL A 17 19.53 -0.53 3.81
N ALA A 18 20.25 0.59 3.89
CA ALA A 18 20.49 1.47 2.76
C ALA A 18 21.99 1.68 2.56
N PHE A 19 22.41 1.63 1.30
CA PHE A 19 23.79 1.83 0.88
C PHE A 19 23.86 3.02 -0.06
N ASP A 20 25.01 3.68 -0.06
CA ASP A 20 25.39 4.62 -1.08
C ASP A 20 25.63 3.87 -2.40
N ALA A 21 24.87 4.18 -3.44
CA ALA A 21 24.94 3.43 -4.69
C ALA A 21 26.28 3.60 -5.45
N LYS A 22 27.02 4.69 -5.19
CA LYS A 22 28.30 4.96 -5.87
C LYS A 22 29.47 4.27 -5.16
N THR A 23 29.47 4.30 -3.84
CA THR A 23 30.59 3.84 -3.01
C THR A 23 30.37 2.49 -2.36
N GLY A 24 29.12 2.00 -2.34
CA GLY A 24 28.73 0.81 -1.57
C GLY A 24 28.75 1.02 -0.06
N ALA A 25 29.02 2.24 0.42
CA ALA A 25 29.11 2.54 1.83
C ALA A 25 27.75 2.39 2.51
N LEU A 26 27.72 1.76 3.69
CA LEU A 26 26.52 1.66 4.51
C LEU A 26 26.09 3.07 4.97
N LYS A 27 24.88 3.49 4.61
CA LYS A 27 24.30 4.78 5.03
C LYS A 27 23.32 4.62 6.18
N PHE A 28 22.60 3.51 6.22
CA PHE A 28 21.58 3.27 7.23
C PHE A 28 21.37 1.78 7.46
N ARG A 29 21.15 1.40 8.72
CA ARG A 29 20.71 0.06 9.12
C ARG A 29 19.74 0.19 10.28
N LYS A 30 18.57 -0.43 10.15
CA LYS A 30 17.60 -0.54 11.23
C LYS A 30 16.93 -1.90 11.21
N GLN A 31 16.79 -2.46 12.40
CA GLN A 31 16.02 -3.67 12.64
C GLN A 31 14.62 -3.26 13.08
N LEU A 32 13.62 -3.74 12.36
CA LEU A 32 12.22 -3.47 12.64
C LEU A 32 11.52 -4.79 12.96
N PRO A 33 11.00 -4.95 14.20
CA PRO A 33 10.14 -6.08 14.51
C PRO A 33 8.99 -6.16 13.49
N THR A 34 8.67 -7.37 13.05
CA THR A 34 7.59 -7.65 12.09
C THR A 34 6.95 -9.00 12.38
N ARG A 35 5.88 -9.31 11.67
CA ARG A 35 5.28 -10.66 11.67
C ARG A 35 5.71 -11.39 10.41
N SER A 36 5.65 -12.72 10.44
CA SER A 36 5.89 -13.55 9.26
C SER A 36 4.94 -13.12 8.14
N GLY A 37 5.48 -12.94 6.95
CA GLY A 37 4.68 -13.03 5.74
C GLY A 37 4.62 -11.79 4.88
N ILE A 38 4.68 -10.55 5.39
CA ILE A 38 4.63 -9.38 4.48
C ILE A 38 5.28 -8.14 5.08
N SER A 39 6.43 -7.78 4.52
CA SER A 39 7.07 -6.48 4.67
C SER A 39 7.32 -5.89 3.28
N SER A 40 7.23 -4.58 3.14
CA SER A 40 7.50 -3.92 1.85
C SER A 40 8.18 -2.57 2.08
N VAL A 41 9.08 -2.21 1.17
CA VAL A 41 9.70 -0.89 1.13
C VAL A 41 9.48 -0.34 -0.28
N MET A 42 8.92 0.85 -0.38
CA MET A 42 8.67 1.58 -1.63
C MET A 42 9.16 3.01 -1.46
N MET A 43 9.51 3.68 -2.56
CA MET A 43 9.92 5.09 -2.55
C MET A 43 8.87 5.92 -3.27
N ASN A 44 8.46 7.06 -2.70
CA ASN A 44 7.54 7.99 -3.36
C ASN A 44 8.30 8.98 -4.27
N ASP A 45 7.58 9.89 -4.92
CA ASP A 45 8.16 10.88 -5.85
C ASP A 45 9.01 11.96 -5.18
N GLU A 46 8.88 12.11 -3.86
CA GLU A 46 9.68 13.01 -3.03
C GLU A 46 10.96 12.33 -2.48
N GLY A 47 11.19 11.05 -2.80
CA GLY A 47 12.32 10.28 -2.28
C GLY A 47 12.13 9.75 -0.85
N ASN A 48 10.94 9.92 -0.27
CA ASN A 48 10.58 9.34 1.03
C ASN A 48 10.36 7.84 0.89
N PHE A 49 10.69 7.09 1.94
CA PHE A 49 10.48 5.64 2.00
C PHE A 49 9.18 5.29 2.72
N ILE A 50 8.28 4.59 2.03
CA ILE A 50 7.09 3.97 2.61
C ILE A 50 7.46 2.54 3.00
N VAL A 51 7.46 2.29 4.31
CA VAL A 51 7.83 1.00 4.88
C VAL A 51 6.61 0.39 5.56
N ARG A 52 6.25 -0.81 5.14
CA ARG A 52 5.29 -1.66 5.84
C ARG A 52 6.04 -2.74 6.60
N ASN A 53 5.86 -2.79 7.91
CA ASN A 53 6.40 -3.84 8.76
C ASN A 53 5.35 -4.26 9.80
N GLY A 54 4.89 -5.50 9.70
CA GLY A 54 3.81 -6.05 10.52
C GLY A 54 2.52 -5.24 10.37
N ASP A 55 2.05 -4.72 11.50
CA ASP A 55 0.82 -3.95 11.65
C ASP A 55 1.08 -2.44 11.54
N PHE A 56 2.18 -2.01 10.92
CA PHE A 56 2.53 -0.60 10.78
C PHE A 56 2.86 -0.23 9.34
N LEU A 57 2.41 0.96 8.96
CA LEU A 57 2.80 1.68 7.77
C LEU A 57 3.52 2.97 8.20
N ARG A 58 4.79 3.11 7.81
CA ARG A 58 5.65 4.23 8.19
C ARG A 58 6.12 4.96 6.96
N LEU A 59 6.16 6.28 7.05
CA LEU A 59 6.81 7.15 6.09
C LEU A 59 8.10 7.66 6.69
N TYR A 60 9.21 7.39 6.01
CA TYR A 60 10.53 7.88 6.37
C TYR A 60 10.98 8.94 5.36
N SER A 61 11.64 9.98 5.85
CA SER A 61 12.35 10.93 5.01
C SER A 61 13.59 10.29 4.34
N PRO A 62 14.23 10.97 3.37
CA PRO A 62 15.45 10.46 2.73
C PRO A 62 16.63 10.29 3.69
N ASP A 63 16.64 11.03 4.80
CA ASP A 63 17.61 10.88 5.90
C ASP A 63 17.15 9.88 6.99
N PHE A 64 16.17 9.04 6.66
CA PHE A 64 15.68 7.93 7.49
C PHE A 64 15.03 8.32 8.83
N LYS A 65 14.52 9.55 8.95
CA LYS A 65 13.67 9.96 10.07
C LYS A 65 12.22 9.56 9.81
N VAL A 66 11.51 9.14 10.85
CA VAL A 66 10.07 8.84 10.74
C VAL A 66 9.32 10.17 10.63
N LEU A 67 8.66 10.38 9.49
CA LEU A 67 7.79 11.55 9.25
C LEU A 67 6.36 11.27 9.69
N ARG A 68 5.88 10.05 9.44
CA ARG A 68 4.53 9.61 9.80
C ARG A 68 4.52 8.14 10.13
N GLU A 69 3.64 7.78 11.06
CA GLU A 69 3.35 6.39 11.38
C GLU A 69 1.84 6.20 11.42
N ARG A 70 1.38 5.08 10.86
CA ARG A 70 0.01 4.63 10.92
C ARG A 70 -0.01 3.17 11.37
N LYS A 71 -0.82 2.88 12.40
CA LYS A 71 -1.15 1.50 12.77
C LYS A 71 -2.19 0.95 11.80
N LEU A 72 -1.92 -0.22 11.25
CA LEU A 72 -2.82 -1.01 10.44
C LEU A 72 -3.61 -1.96 11.34
N GLU A 73 -4.77 -2.39 10.88
CA GLU A 73 -5.51 -3.44 11.56
C GLU A 73 -4.69 -4.73 11.59
N ALA A 74 -4.72 -5.39 12.74
CA ALA A 74 -4.00 -6.64 12.93
C ALA A 74 -4.61 -7.72 12.02
N VAL A 75 -3.73 -8.32 11.23
CA VAL A 75 -4.07 -9.40 10.29
C VAL A 75 -4.52 -10.64 11.08
N LYS A 76 -5.76 -11.12 10.85
CA LYS A 76 -6.24 -12.41 11.38
C LYS A 76 -5.87 -13.55 10.41
N LYS A 77 -6.29 -14.78 10.74
CA LYS A 77 -6.02 -15.96 9.91
C LYS A 77 -6.62 -15.75 8.51
N TYR A 78 -5.77 -15.75 7.48
CA TYR A 78 -6.07 -15.52 6.05
C TYR A 78 -6.30 -14.07 5.60
N ASP A 79 -6.24 -13.10 6.52
CA ASP A 79 -6.23 -11.69 6.13
C ASP A 79 -4.88 -11.36 5.49
N TYR A 80 -4.82 -10.34 4.63
CA TYR A 80 -3.54 -9.75 4.22
C TYR A 80 -3.71 -8.31 3.78
N TRP A 81 -2.60 -7.57 3.90
CA TRP A 81 -2.49 -6.23 3.32
C TRP A 81 -1.67 -6.29 2.03
N GLU A 82 -2.22 -5.73 0.96
CA GLU A 82 -1.53 -5.47 -0.30
C GLU A 82 -1.36 -3.96 -0.46
N LEU A 83 -0.14 -3.54 -0.82
CA LEU A 83 0.19 -2.14 -1.08
C LEU A 83 0.58 -2.00 -2.54
N ARG A 84 0.08 -0.95 -3.21
CA ARG A 84 0.49 -0.59 -4.57
C ARG A 84 0.69 0.91 -4.66
N LEU A 85 1.88 1.31 -5.10
CA LEU A 85 2.18 2.70 -5.41
C LEU A 85 1.85 2.97 -6.88
N SER A 86 1.32 4.16 -7.17
CA SER A 86 1.15 4.61 -8.56
C SER A 86 2.52 4.74 -9.24
N PRO A 87 2.59 4.62 -10.58
CA PRO A 87 3.84 4.71 -11.32
C PRO A 87 4.63 6.01 -11.08
N THR A 88 3.95 7.12 -10.79
CA THR A 88 4.61 8.39 -10.49
C THR A 88 5.12 8.44 -9.06
N GLY A 89 4.58 7.62 -8.14
CA GLY A 89 4.93 7.63 -6.73
C GLY A 89 4.02 8.46 -5.83
N ARG A 90 3.01 9.17 -6.38
CA ARG A 90 2.19 10.15 -5.63
C ARG A 90 1.02 9.55 -4.85
N THR A 91 0.51 8.42 -5.33
CA THR A 91 -0.71 7.81 -4.78
C THR A 91 -0.41 6.39 -4.33
N LEU A 92 -0.79 6.09 -3.10
CA LEU A 92 -0.65 4.76 -2.50
C LEU A 92 -2.04 4.14 -2.33
N LEU A 93 -2.25 2.97 -2.93
CA LEU A 93 -3.38 2.11 -2.61
C LEU A 93 -2.99 1.13 -1.52
N LEU A 94 -3.84 1.08 -0.50
CA LEU A 94 -3.74 0.16 0.61
C LEU A 94 -5.00 -0.71 0.62
N LYS A 95 -4.83 -2.00 0.34
CA LYS A 95 -5.92 -2.99 0.30
C LYS A 95 -5.80 -3.94 1.48
N HIS A 96 -6.80 -3.94 2.36
CA HIS A 96 -7.00 -4.96 3.37
C HIS A 96 -7.94 -6.02 2.81
N TYR A 97 -7.40 -7.20 2.48
CA TYR A 97 -8.21 -8.36 2.16
C TYR A 97 -8.57 -9.10 3.45
N ILE A 98 -9.86 -9.25 3.68
CA ILE A 98 -10.45 -10.12 4.70
C ILE A 98 -11.34 -11.12 3.92
N PRO A 99 -11.40 -12.41 4.27
CA PRO A 99 -12.20 -13.39 3.53
C PRO A 99 -13.67 -13.00 3.32
N SER A 100 -14.24 -12.23 4.26
CA SER A 100 -15.62 -11.74 4.19
C SER A 100 -15.78 -10.36 3.54
N ASN A 101 -14.70 -9.57 3.43
CA ASN A 101 -14.76 -8.21 2.91
C ASN A 101 -13.40 -7.69 2.45
N THR A 102 -13.37 -6.78 1.47
CA THR A 102 -12.13 -6.06 1.12
C THR A 102 -12.32 -4.58 1.36
N HIS A 103 -11.41 -4.00 2.15
CA HIS A 103 -11.35 -2.55 2.36
C HIS A 103 -10.20 -1.99 1.54
N ILE A 104 -10.46 -0.96 0.75
CA ILE A 104 -9.43 -0.25 0.01
C ILE A 104 -9.41 1.21 0.42
N GLU A 105 -8.21 1.67 0.75
CA GLU A 105 -7.93 3.07 0.99
C GLU A 105 -6.98 3.61 -0.08
N ILE A 106 -7.26 4.82 -0.54
CA ILE A 106 -6.39 5.56 -1.44
C ILE A 106 -5.78 6.70 -0.63
N LEU A 107 -4.46 6.72 -0.54
CA LEU A 107 -3.69 7.62 0.29
C LEU A 107 -2.76 8.48 -0.58
N ARG A 108 -2.52 9.71 -0.13
CA ARG A 108 -1.39 10.52 -0.62
C ARG A 108 -0.11 9.91 -0.07
N SER A 109 0.84 9.59 -0.94
CA SER A 109 2.07 8.89 -0.55
C SER A 109 2.96 9.71 0.39
N SER A 110 2.99 11.04 0.22
CA SER A 110 3.82 11.96 1.00
C SER A 110 3.32 12.27 2.42
N SER A 111 2.09 11.92 2.75
CA SER A 111 1.50 12.19 4.07
C SER A 111 0.83 10.98 4.71
N LEU A 112 0.62 9.91 3.94
CA LEU A 112 -0.24 8.76 4.28
C LEU A 112 -1.68 9.17 4.65
N SER A 113 -2.13 10.35 4.21
CA SER A 113 -3.50 10.83 4.44
C SER A 113 -4.44 10.31 3.35
N PRO A 114 -5.71 9.99 3.68
CA PRO A 114 -6.70 9.61 2.67
C PRO A 114 -6.88 10.69 1.59
N LEU A 115 -7.01 10.28 0.32
CA LEU A 115 -7.34 11.15 -0.82
C LEU A 115 -8.85 11.19 -1.12
N GLY A 116 -9.64 10.28 -0.56
CA GLY A 116 -11.08 10.20 -0.78
C GLY A 116 -11.73 9.07 0.03
N SER A 117 -13.02 8.83 -0.17
CA SER A 117 -13.72 7.70 0.44
C SER A 117 -13.19 6.39 -0.14
N GLY A 118 -12.92 5.43 0.76
CA GLY A 118 -12.44 4.10 0.40
C GLY A 118 -13.40 3.38 -0.56
N LEU A 119 -12.89 2.34 -1.24
CA LEU A 119 -13.73 1.47 -2.03
C LEU A 119 -14.13 0.27 -1.18
N ASP A 120 -15.42 0.14 -0.89
CA ASP A 120 -15.99 -0.98 -0.12
C ASP A 120 -16.45 -2.13 -1.03
N ARG A 121 -15.76 -2.37 -2.15
CA ARG A 121 -16.06 -3.49 -3.05
C ARG A 121 -14.85 -4.37 -3.24
N ALA A 122 -15.10 -5.68 -3.32
CA ALA A 122 -14.09 -6.69 -3.58
C ALA A 122 -13.23 -6.34 -4.82
N LEU A 123 -11.98 -5.97 -4.54
CA LEU A 123 -10.84 -5.91 -5.45
C LEU A 123 -10.57 -7.26 -6.11
N SER A 124 -10.84 -7.42 -7.41
CA SER A 124 -10.12 -8.45 -8.19
C SER A 124 -8.62 -8.35 -7.92
N PHE A 125 -7.92 -9.49 -7.91
CA PHE A 125 -6.46 -9.52 -7.76
C PHE A 125 -5.74 -8.87 -8.95
N ARG A 126 -6.44 -8.60 -10.04
CA ARG A 126 -5.91 -7.96 -11.25
C ARG A 126 -6.38 -6.52 -11.32
N PHE A 127 -5.55 -5.62 -10.82
CA PHE A 127 -5.78 -4.18 -10.86
C PHE A 127 -4.49 -3.40 -11.13
N ALA A 128 -4.65 -2.17 -11.59
CA ALA A 128 -3.58 -1.20 -11.79
C ALA A 128 -4.04 0.18 -11.28
N ILE A 129 -3.12 0.95 -10.70
CA ILE A 129 -3.39 2.27 -10.13
C ILE A 129 -2.59 3.36 -10.86
N SER A 130 -3.22 4.51 -11.07
CA SER A 130 -2.60 5.80 -11.41
C SER A 130 -2.76 6.79 -10.25
N ASP A 131 -2.33 8.04 -10.44
CA ASP A 131 -2.48 9.05 -9.40
C ASP A 131 -3.94 9.39 -9.08
N ASP A 132 -4.80 9.29 -10.10
CA ASP A 132 -6.17 9.74 -10.07
C ASP A 132 -7.19 8.64 -10.34
N SER A 133 -6.75 7.40 -10.61
CA SER A 133 -7.64 6.33 -11.07
C SER A 133 -7.19 4.92 -10.66
N LEU A 134 -8.16 4.02 -10.63
CA LEU A 134 -7.98 2.58 -10.45
C LEU A 134 -8.64 1.84 -11.61
N ALA A 135 -7.88 0.96 -12.26
CA ALA A 135 -8.38 0.02 -13.25
C ALA A 135 -8.48 -1.38 -12.62
N THR A 136 -9.64 -2.05 -12.72
CA THR A 136 -9.83 -3.41 -12.21
C THR A 136 -10.44 -4.32 -13.26
N ALA A 137 -9.93 -5.55 -13.37
CA ALA A 137 -10.54 -6.57 -14.21
C ALA A 137 -11.69 -7.25 -13.43
N GLU A 138 -12.93 -7.08 -13.89
CA GLU A 138 -14.12 -7.68 -13.25
C GLU A 138 -14.36 -9.12 -13.78
N GLU A 139 -14.03 -9.36 -15.05
CA GLU A 139 -14.12 -10.64 -15.77
C GLU A 139 -12.98 -10.76 -16.79
N SER A 140 -12.89 -11.85 -17.56
CA SER A 140 -11.84 -12.06 -18.58
C SER A 140 -11.84 -11.02 -19.72
N THR A 141 -12.88 -10.20 -19.86
CA THR A 141 -13.05 -9.27 -21.00
C THR A 141 -13.40 -7.82 -20.62
N ARG A 142 -13.58 -7.52 -19.32
CA ARG A 142 -14.06 -6.21 -18.85
C ARG A 142 -13.07 -5.55 -17.91
N VAL A 143 -12.76 -4.29 -18.18
CA VAL A 143 -11.97 -3.43 -17.30
C VAL A 143 -12.86 -2.29 -16.81
N LEU A 144 -12.98 -2.18 -15.50
CA LEU A 144 -13.63 -1.06 -14.84
C LEU A 144 -12.56 0.01 -14.55
N LEU A 145 -12.79 1.23 -15.02
CA LEU A 145 -11.97 2.38 -14.66
C LEU A 145 -12.75 3.28 -13.71
N ARG A 146 -12.16 3.58 -12.56
CA ARG A 146 -12.74 4.47 -11.56
C ARG A 146 -11.78 5.60 -11.26
N LYS A 147 -12.24 6.85 -11.37
CA LYS A 147 -11.49 8.00 -10.87
C LYS A 147 -11.63 8.12 -9.36
N PHE A 148 -10.53 8.46 -8.70
CA PHE A 148 -10.53 8.96 -7.34
C PHE A 148 -11.12 10.37 -7.38
N VAL A 149 -12.13 10.61 -6.57
CA VAL A 149 -12.75 11.91 -6.47
C VAL A 149 -12.60 12.38 -5.04
N GLU A 150 -12.17 13.63 -4.88
CA GLU A 150 -12.14 14.25 -3.56
C GLU A 150 -13.56 14.23 -2.96
N PRO A 151 -13.69 14.25 -1.62
CA PRO A 151 -14.96 14.02 -0.93
C PRO A 151 -16.15 14.92 -1.35
N SER A 152 -15.91 16.00 -2.10
CA SER A 152 -16.92 16.93 -2.61
C SER A 152 -17.48 16.59 -3.99
N GLY A 153 -16.93 15.63 -4.74
CA GLY A 153 -17.34 15.32 -6.10
C GLY A 153 -18.04 13.97 -6.25
N ARG A 154 -19.09 13.90 -7.09
CA ARG A 154 -19.68 12.61 -7.50
C ARG A 154 -18.69 11.83 -8.36
N GLY A 155 -18.32 10.64 -7.91
CA GLY A 155 -17.50 9.68 -8.67
C GLY A 155 -18.07 9.37 -10.05
N ARG A 156 -17.23 9.40 -11.10
CA ARG A 156 -17.57 8.84 -12.42
C ARG A 156 -16.91 7.47 -12.56
N VAL A 157 -17.72 6.48 -12.96
CA VAL A 157 -17.27 5.12 -13.25
C VAL A 157 -17.41 4.90 -14.75
N ILE A 158 -16.33 4.48 -15.40
CA ILE A 158 -16.29 4.21 -16.85
C ILE A 158 -16.07 2.71 -17.04
N TYR A 159 -16.89 2.09 -17.89
CA TYR A 159 -16.74 0.68 -18.28
C TYR A 159 -16.05 0.61 -19.64
N VAL A 160 -14.96 -0.17 -19.73
CA VAL A 160 -14.24 -0.42 -20.99
C VAL A 160 -14.35 -1.90 -21.35
N TYR A 161 -14.76 -2.17 -22.59
CA TYR A 161 -14.91 -3.52 -23.14
C TYR A 161 -13.75 -3.84 -24.07
N LEU A 162 -13.04 -4.94 -23.81
CA LEU A 162 -12.01 -5.45 -24.73
C LEU A 162 -12.66 -6.43 -25.70
N ARG A 163 -12.72 -6.06 -26.99
CA ARG A 163 -13.20 -6.96 -28.05
C ARG A 163 -12.01 -7.77 -28.57
N ARG A 164 -12.08 -9.10 -28.51
CA ARG A 164 -11.12 -9.97 -29.22
C ARG A 164 -11.44 -9.88 -30.72
N HIS A 165 -10.47 -9.46 -31.52
CA HIS A 165 -10.48 -9.74 -32.95
C HIS A 165 -10.00 -11.18 -33.11
N LEU A 166 -10.91 -12.06 -33.56
CA LEU A 166 -10.61 -13.40 -34.01
C LEU A 166 -10.10 -13.35 -35.45
#